data_AF-A0A7Y2DUS8-F1
#
_entry.id   AF-A0A7Y2DUS8-F1
#
_cell.length_a   1.000
_cell.length_b   1.000
_cell.length_c   1.000
_cell.angle_alpha   90.00
_cell.angle_beta   90.00
_cell.angle_gamma   90.00
#
_symmetry.space_group_name_H-M   'P 1'
#
loop_
_entity.id
_entity.type
_entity.pdbx_description
1 polymer ?
#
loop_
_entity_poly.entity_id
_entity_poly.type
_entity_poly.pdbx_seq_one_letter_code
_entity_poly.pdbx_strand_id
1 'polypeptide(L)'
;MPRPIDKDLIQTDPHLKWIAKEWEENAERLATWGIKRLVNRFDVWGQYSLKTDGIGQKVGAVTLPVADLRGKGDHVTHNKLTRHFKGKKPNDLIGLHCTSEEETCRWFAVDVDVHEKQESTYLADLNFESVKHWHAKLRGQLLDPYIIDTNGMGSFHLVVLLSEPYPLKEVFEFLSETCADYRELGLERKPEYFPSSAKLEGLGKWLRLPGRHHTFPHFSKIWTDEDGEGAWLEGLNAIEYMLSARPMPLPKSKKKKKKPRKKQEPDRRRTICVDLDGVLAQYDGFKGVDNFGDPIPGAKDFVDKLNEYFEVIIYTARFSNERIETSDDIFRLKNLIGEWLDENNFKYAEVYSGVGKPLAYAYIDDHAISCKPLKNDGAFDETIDRIENLLNRKKK
;
A
#
# COMPACT_ATOMS: atom_id res chain seq x y z
N MET A 1 23.12 20.14 -4.84
CA MET A 1 23.35 20.21 -3.38
C MET A 1 22.03 20.64 -2.75
N PRO A 2 21.59 20.12 -1.59
CA PRO A 2 20.47 20.78 -0.92
C PRO A 2 20.96 22.19 -0.59
N ARG A 3 20.23 23.19 -1.11
CA ARG A 3 20.52 24.60 -0.87
C ARG A 3 20.58 24.84 0.64
N PRO A 4 21.43 25.75 1.12
CA PRO A 4 21.37 26.18 2.51
C PRO A 4 19.93 26.58 2.82
N ILE A 5 19.47 26.16 3.99
CA ILE A 5 18.15 26.45 4.52
C ILE A 5 17.85 27.94 4.30
N ASP A 6 16.82 28.25 3.53
CA ASP A 6 16.18 29.56 3.67
C ASP A 6 15.38 29.49 4.98
N LYS A 7 16.10 29.65 6.11
CA LYS A 7 15.52 29.58 7.47
C LYS A 7 14.40 30.60 7.62
N ASP A 8 14.38 31.58 6.72
CA ASP A 8 13.44 32.67 6.70
C ASP A 8 12.09 32.23 6.12
N LEU A 9 11.99 31.19 5.27
CA LEU A 9 10.69 30.80 4.66
C LEU A 9 9.61 30.47 5.69
N ILE A 10 9.90 29.68 6.74
CA ILE A 10 8.93 29.44 7.82
C ILE A 10 8.62 30.74 8.59
N GLN A 11 9.56 31.67 8.65
CA GLN A 11 9.39 32.97 9.31
C GLN A 11 8.80 34.05 8.40
N THR A 12 8.69 33.83 7.10
CA THR A 12 8.20 34.84 6.14
C THR A 12 6.89 34.42 5.50
N ASP A 13 6.62 33.12 5.37
CA ASP A 13 5.37 32.57 4.84
C ASP A 13 4.26 32.60 5.92
N PRO A 14 3.19 33.39 5.73
CA PRO A 14 2.07 33.44 6.69
C PRO A 14 1.38 32.09 6.91
N HIS A 15 1.31 31.23 5.89
CA HIS A 15 0.69 29.91 5.96
C HIS A 15 1.50 28.98 6.86
N LEU A 16 2.81 28.87 6.61
CA LEU A 16 3.70 28.05 7.43
C LEU A 16 3.81 28.56 8.87
N LYS A 17 3.74 29.87 9.09
CA LYS A 17 3.65 30.46 10.44
C LYS A 17 2.39 30.03 11.17
N TRP A 18 1.25 30.04 10.48
CA TRP A 18 -0.02 29.62 11.06
C TRP A 18 0.01 28.14 11.42
N ILE A 19 0.44 27.26 10.49
CA ILE A 19 0.62 25.83 10.77
C ILE A 19 1.57 25.63 11.95
N ALA A 20 2.73 26.29 11.97
CA ALA A 20 3.70 26.17 13.06
C ALA A 20 3.10 26.54 14.42
N LYS A 21 2.25 27.57 14.46
CA LYS A 21 1.54 27.99 15.68
C LYS A 21 0.56 26.89 16.15
N GLU A 22 -0.20 26.28 15.25
CA GLU A 22 -1.13 25.20 15.62
C GLU A 22 -0.41 23.98 16.19
N TRP A 23 0.73 23.59 15.61
CA TRP A 23 1.60 22.55 16.18
C TRP A 23 2.14 22.93 17.56
N GLU A 24 2.55 24.18 17.76
CA GLU A 24 3.02 24.68 19.05
C GLU A 24 1.93 24.68 20.12
N GLU A 25 0.72 25.14 19.80
CA GLU A 25 -0.42 25.21 20.73
C GLU A 25 -0.90 23.81 21.15
N ASN A 26 -0.74 22.81 20.28
CA ASN A 26 -1.14 21.43 20.54
C ASN A 26 -0.01 20.52 21.05
N ALA A 27 1.20 21.04 21.22
CA ALA A 27 2.40 20.25 21.50
C ALA A 27 2.31 19.43 22.80
N GLU A 28 1.70 19.96 23.86
CA GLU A 28 1.55 19.23 25.14
C GLU A 28 0.57 18.04 25.01
N ARG A 29 -0.48 18.23 24.22
CA ARG A 29 -1.49 17.19 23.95
C ARG A 29 -0.88 16.09 23.08
N LEU A 30 -0.14 16.48 22.05
CA LEU A 30 0.64 15.57 21.21
C LEU A 30 1.73 14.83 22.00
N ALA A 31 2.41 15.48 22.94
CA ALA A 31 3.40 14.84 23.80
C ALA A 31 2.78 13.76 24.68
N THR A 32 1.61 14.05 25.27
CA THR A 32 0.84 13.09 26.07
C THR A 32 0.41 11.89 25.24
N TRP A 33 -0.11 12.13 24.03
CA TRP A 33 -0.43 11.08 23.06
C TRP A 33 0.81 10.27 22.64
N GLY A 34 1.93 10.94 22.36
CA GLY A 34 3.19 10.33 21.97
C GLY A 34 3.74 9.37 23.03
N ILE A 35 3.74 9.78 24.31
CA ILE A 35 4.10 8.88 25.42
C ILE A 35 3.22 7.63 25.42
N LYS A 36 1.91 7.81 25.29
CA LYS A 36 0.94 6.72 25.41
C LYS A 36 0.97 5.76 24.22
N ARG A 37 1.21 6.27 23.01
CA ARG A 37 1.01 5.53 21.76
C ARG A 37 2.30 5.17 21.02
N LEU A 38 3.33 6.01 21.11
CA LEU A 38 4.51 5.90 20.25
C LEU A 38 5.78 5.48 21.00
N VAL A 39 5.88 5.69 22.31
CA VAL A 39 7.09 5.32 23.05
C VAL A 39 7.09 3.82 23.34
N ASN A 40 7.96 3.06 22.68
CA ASN A 40 8.24 1.66 23.01
C ASN A 40 9.33 1.51 24.08
N ARG A 41 10.25 2.46 24.16
CA ARG A 41 11.32 2.52 25.16
C ARG A 41 11.71 3.97 25.44
N PHE A 42 12.07 4.25 26.69
CA PHE A 42 12.34 5.62 27.15
C PHE A 42 13.83 5.94 27.21
N ASP A 43 14.70 4.95 27.20
CA ASP A 43 16.13 5.11 27.47
C ASP A 43 16.96 5.52 26.24
N VAL A 44 16.40 5.48 25.03
CA VAL A 44 17.10 5.89 23.80
C VAL A 44 16.13 6.49 22.76
N TRP A 45 16.60 7.48 22.00
CA TRP A 45 15.88 8.16 20.92
C TRP A 45 16.83 8.67 19.83
N GLY A 46 16.32 8.92 18.63
CA GLY A 46 17.05 9.69 17.61
C GLY A 46 16.87 11.18 17.84
N GLN A 47 17.88 11.99 17.59
CA GLN A 47 17.77 13.45 17.60
C GLN A 47 18.51 14.07 16.42
N TYR A 48 17.90 15.10 15.84
CA TYR A 48 18.54 15.89 14.80
C TYR A 48 19.39 16.98 15.43
N SER A 49 20.51 17.32 14.79
CA SER A 49 21.43 18.33 15.26
C SER A 49 22.02 19.12 14.10
N LEU A 50 22.26 20.41 14.31
CA LEU A 50 23.09 21.18 13.39
C LEU A 50 24.56 20.84 13.64
N LYS A 51 25.23 20.33 12.61
CA LYS A 51 26.68 20.12 12.59
C LYS A 51 27.29 21.16 11.66
N THR A 52 28.36 21.81 12.11
CA THR A 52 29.21 22.59 11.22
C THR A 52 30.15 21.62 10.53
N ASP A 53 30.09 21.56 9.20
CA ASP A 53 31.17 21.01 8.39
C ASP A 53 32.01 22.17 7.83
N GLY A 54 33.19 21.87 7.27
CA GLY A 54 34.11 22.88 6.73
C GLY A 54 33.56 23.70 5.55
N ILE A 55 32.29 23.47 5.16
CA ILE A 55 31.61 24.10 4.02
C ILE A 55 30.33 24.85 4.49
N GLY A 56 29.75 24.51 5.65
CA GLY A 56 28.61 25.20 6.24
C GLY A 56 27.92 24.46 7.39
N GLN A 57 26.67 24.81 7.71
CA GLN A 57 25.84 24.06 8.66
C GLN A 57 25.02 22.99 7.92
N LYS A 58 25.17 21.73 8.31
CA LYS A 58 24.38 20.59 7.84
C LYS A 58 23.61 19.96 8.99
N VAL A 59 22.37 19.56 8.73
CA VAL A 59 21.59 18.77 9.69
C VAL A 59 22.10 17.32 9.67
N GLY A 60 22.46 16.81 10.84
CA GLY A 60 22.80 15.40 11.06
C GLY A 60 21.84 14.75 12.06
N ALA A 61 21.76 13.44 12.03
CA ALA A 61 21.03 12.64 13.00
C ALA A 61 22.01 11.92 13.95
N VAL A 62 21.62 11.73 15.21
CA VAL A 62 22.38 10.99 16.21
C VAL A 62 21.42 10.23 17.13
N THR A 63 21.80 9.02 17.53
CA THR A 63 21.08 8.29 18.59
C THR A 63 21.58 8.74 19.96
N LEU A 64 20.67 9.21 20.79
CA LEU A 64 20.92 9.65 22.15
C LEU A 64 20.20 8.74 23.17
N PRO A 65 20.74 8.60 24.38
CA PRO A 65 22.05 9.07 24.80
C PRO A 65 23.17 8.38 24.00
N VAL A 66 24.29 9.09 23.82
CA VAL A 66 25.51 8.46 23.30
C VAL A 66 25.90 7.27 24.19
N ALA A 67 26.61 6.29 23.65
CA ALA A 67 26.84 5.00 24.32
C ALA A 67 27.27 5.13 25.79
N ASP A 68 28.22 6.02 26.09
CA ASP A 68 28.76 6.23 27.44
C ASP A 68 27.79 6.89 28.44
N LEU A 69 26.68 7.45 27.97
CA LEU A 69 25.66 8.11 28.78
C LEU A 69 24.38 7.29 28.94
N ARG A 70 24.27 6.14 28.28
CA ARG A 70 23.10 5.26 28.40
C ARG A 70 23.01 4.70 29.83
N GLY A 71 21.79 4.63 30.36
CA GLY A 71 21.53 4.20 31.74
C GLY A 71 21.86 5.24 32.83
N LYS A 72 22.33 6.45 32.46
CA LYS A 72 22.66 7.53 33.42
C LYS A 72 21.51 8.50 33.68
N GLY A 73 20.27 8.06 33.45
CA GLY A 73 19.06 8.80 33.82
C GLY A 73 18.52 9.78 32.79
N ASP A 74 19.11 9.88 31.58
CA ASP A 74 18.51 10.67 30.50
C ASP A 74 17.57 9.80 29.65
N HIS A 75 16.32 10.26 29.52
CA HIS A 75 15.24 9.50 28.92
C HIS A 75 14.40 10.36 27.98
N VAL A 76 13.64 9.75 27.08
CA VAL A 76 12.49 10.40 26.43
C VAL A 76 11.56 10.89 27.53
N THR A 77 11.25 12.17 27.52
CA THR A 77 10.35 12.80 28.49
C THR A 77 9.22 13.50 27.77
N HIS A 78 8.16 13.80 28.52
CA HIS A 78 7.08 14.65 28.05
C HIS A 78 7.63 15.97 27.48
N ASN A 79 8.52 16.65 28.22
CA ASN A 79 9.18 17.87 27.75
C ASN A 79 9.95 17.71 26.42
N LYS A 80 10.63 16.57 26.18
CA LYS A 80 11.32 16.33 24.91
C LYS A 80 10.33 16.17 23.76
N LEU A 81 9.22 15.48 23.98
CA LEU A 81 8.16 15.33 22.99
C LEU A 81 7.46 16.67 22.73
N THR A 82 7.14 17.44 23.78
CA THR A 82 6.57 18.79 23.63
C THR A 82 7.49 19.68 22.80
N ARG A 83 8.80 19.66 23.07
CA ARG A 83 9.77 20.41 22.25
C ARG A 83 9.77 19.97 20.80
N HIS A 84 9.74 18.66 20.54
CA HIS A 84 9.65 18.12 19.19
C HIS A 84 8.43 18.67 18.44
N PHE A 85 7.24 18.58 19.04
CA PHE A 85 6.01 19.05 18.40
C PHE A 85 5.95 20.56 18.24
N LYS A 86 6.58 21.35 19.13
CA LYS A 86 6.81 22.79 18.91
C LYS A 86 7.76 23.07 17.75
N GLY A 87 8.72 22.17 17.51
CA GLY A 87 9.60 22.20 16.35
C GLY A 87 10.39 23.49 16.15
N LYS A 88 10.77 24.23 17.21
CA LYS A 88 11.35 25.58 17.07
C LYS A 88 12.73 25.58 16.41
N LYS A 89 13.52 24.52 16.63
CA LYS A 89 14.85 24.33 16.03
C LYS A 89 15.13 22.85 15.72
N PRO A 90 16.10 22.55 14.84
CA PRO A 90 16.45 21.16 14.50
C PRO A 90 16.75 20.27 15.72
N ASN A 91 17.41 20.80 16.75
CA ASN A 91 17.73 20.04 17.98
C ASN A 91 16.53 19.79 18.91
N ASP A 92 15.34 20.29 18.57
CA ASP A 92 14.11 19.86 19.23
C ASP A 92 13.55 18.59 18.59
N LEU A 93 13.92 18.30 17.34
CA LEU A 93 13.32 17.22 16.57
C LEU A 93 13.92 15.88 16.98
N ILE A 94 13.06 14.94 17.35
CA ILE A 94 13.44 13.59 17.74
C ILE A 94 12.72 12.54 16.91
N GLY A 95 13.27 11.33 16.92
CA GLY A 95 12.60 10.12 16.47
C GLY A 95 12.57 9.08 17.58
N LEU A 96 11.55 8.22 17.56
CA LEU A 96 11.35 7.18 18.56
C LEU A 96 11.67 5.81 17.99
N HIS A 97 12.23 4.94 18.82
CA HIS A 97 12.46 3.55 18.47
C HIS A 97 11.13 2.82 18.29
N CYS A 98 11.01 2.08 17.18
CA CYS A 98 9.83 1.29 16.85
C CYS A 98 9.73 0.00 17.67
N THR A 99 10.76 -0.35 18.43
CA THR A 99 10.87 -1.62 19.18
C THR A 99 11.37 -1.38 20.60
N SER A 100 10.79 -2.09 21.58
CA SER A 100 11.21 -2.09 22.98
C SER A 100 12.44 -2.98 23.23
N GLU A 101 12.99 -2.99 24.44
CA GLU A 101 14.07 -3.91 24.82
C GLU A 101 13.61 -5.38 24.86
N GLU A 102 12.34 -5.59 25.19
CA GLU A 102 11.66 -6.89 25.23
C GLU A 102 11.21 -7.38 23.85
N GLU A 103 11.72 -6.77 22.77
CA GLU A 103 11.37 -7.09 21.39
C GLU A 103 9.86 -7.00 21.12
N THR A 104 9.22 -5.90 21.54
CA THR A 104 7.80 -5.62 21.22
C THR A 104 7.62 -4.28 20.52
N CYS A 105 6.53 -4.13 19.77
CA CYS A 105 6.17 -2.91 19.06
C CYS A 105 4.72 -2.50 19.37
N ARG A 106 4.49 -1.20 19.63
CA ARG A 106 3.16 -0.57 19.78
C ARG A 106 2.65 0.10 18.50
N TRP A 107 3.50 0.17 17.49
CA TRP A 107 3.19 0.73 16.18
C TRP A 107 4.18 0.15 15.17
N PHE A 108 3.83 0.27 13.90
CA PHE A 108 4.77 0.02 12.82
C PHE A 108 4.62 1.09 11.75
N ALA A 109 5.66 1.22 10.91
CA ALA A 109 5.63 2.14 9.79
C ALA A 109 6.37 1.62 8.56
N VAL A 110 5.94 2.09 7.40
CA VAL A 110 6.66 2.00 6.13
C VAL A 110 7.15 3.39 5.78
N ASP A 111 8.43 3.52 5.48
CA ASP A 111 9.04 4.76 5.01
C ASP A 111 9.42 4.62 3.54
N VAL A 112 8.84 5.48 2.71
CA VAL A 112 9.06 5.54 1.27
C VAL A 112 9.71 6.88 0.94
N ASP A 113 11.02 6.85 0.74
CA ASP A 113 11.85 8.03 0.53
C ASP A 113 12.03 8.38 -0.96
N VAL A 114 12.23 9.66 -1.24
CA VAL A 114 12.76 10.12 -2.54
C VAL A 114 14.28 10.22 -2.41
N HIS A 115 14.97 9.18 -2.88
CA HIS A 115 16.44 9.10 -2.79
C HIS A 115 17.18 9.74 -3.98
N GLU A 116 16.47 10.17 -5.03
CA GLU A 116 17.08 10.76 -6.22
C GLU A 116 17.10 12.29 -6.17
N LYS A 117 18.18 12.87 -6.71
CA LYS A 117 18.46 14.31 -6.68
C LYS A 117 17.62 15.12 -7.69
N GLN A 118 16.75 14.47 -8.45
CA GLN A 118 15.88 15.13 -9.41
C GLN A 118 14.46 15.15 -8.87
N GLU A 119 13.89 16.36 -8.83
CA GLU A 119 12.46 16.61 -8.65
C GLU A 119 11.72 15.95 -9.81
N SER A 120 11.38 14.68 -9.64
CA SER A 120 10.52 13.94 -10.55
C SER A 120 9.16 13.85 -9.87
N THR A 121 8.21 14.65 -10.36
CA THR A 121 6.80 14.55 -9.93
C THR A 121 6.28 13.13 -10.08
N TYR A 122 6.75 12.41 -11.11
CA TYR A 122 6.46 10.99 -11.32
C TYR A 122 6.87 10.10 -10.14
N LEU A 123 8.07 10.30 -9.55
CA LEU A 123 8.49 9.50 -8.39
C LEU A 123 7.66 9.82 -7.16
N ALA A 124 7.27 11.09 -6.97
CA ALA A 124 6.39 11.48 -5.88
C ALA A 124 5.00 10.84 -6.02
N ASP A 125 4.42 10.86 -7.23
CA ASP A 125 3.13 10.24 -7.52
C ASP A 125 3.19 8.71 -7.34
N LEU A 126 4.26 8.07 -7.83
CA LEU A 126 4.48 6.63 -7.69
C LEU A 126 4.60 6.21 -6.22
N ASN A 127 5.37 6.95 -5.42
CA ASN A 127 5.49 6.74 -3.99
C ASN A 127 4.13 6.89 -3.30
N PHE A 128 3.37 7.92 -3.66
CA PHE A 128 2.07 8.19 -3.06
C PHE A 128 1.06 7.10 -3.39
N GLU A 129 0.95 6.69 -4.66
CA GLU A 129 0.04 5.61 -5.07
C GLU A 129 0.42 4.27 -4.44
N SER A 130 1.73 4.01 -4.26
CA SER A 130 2.20 2.80 -3.55
C SER A 130 1.76 2.81 -2.08
N VAL A 131 1.91 3.95 -1.40
CA VAL A 131 1.51 4.08 0.00
C VAL A 131 -0.01 4.07 0.17
N LYS A 132 -0.77 4.67 -0.76
CA LYS A 132 -2.24 4.56 -0.82
C LYS A 132 -2.70 3.13 -1.03
N HIS A 133 -2.03 2.36 -1.89
CA HIS A 133 -2.34 0.95 -2.09
C HIS A 133 -2.21 0.16 -0.78
N TRP A 134 -1.11 0.33 -0.05
CA TRP A 134 -0.92 -0.33 1.25
C TRP A 134 -1.87 0.21 2.33
N HIS A 135 -2.19 1.50 2.32
CA HIS A 135 -3.21 2.08 3.18
C HIS A 135 -4.57 1.39 3.00
N ALA A 136 -5.05 1.26 1.76
CA ALA A 136 -6.30 0.57 1.44
C ALA A 136 -6.26 -0.92 1.85
N LYS A 137 -5.13 -1.60 1.59
CA LYS A 137 -4.90 -3.00 2.00
C LYS A 137 -4.99 -3.19 3.51
N LEU A 138 -4.38 -2.30 4.29
CA LEU A 138 -4.41 -2.32 5.76
C LEU A 138 -5.82 -2.00 6.30
N ARG A 139 -6.52 -1.02 5.71
CA ARG A 139 -7.94 -0.75 6.05
C ARG A 139 -8.84 -1.96 5.79
N GLY A 140 -8.63 -2.67 4.69
CA GLY A 140 -9.31 -3.92 4.37
C GLY A 140 -9.04 -5.06 5.39
N GLN A 141 -8.00 -4.93 6.20
CA GLN A 141 -7.67 -5.83 7.31
C GLN A 141 -8.12 -5.29 8.68
N LEU A 142 -9.01 -4.28 8.68
CA LEU A 142 -9.56 -3.63 9.87
C LEU A 142 -8.52 -2.94 10.74
N LEU A 143 -7.42 -2.46 10.13
CA LEU A 143 -6.48 -1.54 10.76
C LEU A 143 -6.87 -0.08 10.46
N ASP A 144 -6.30 0.84 11.22
CA ASP A 144 -6.52 2.30 11.10
C ASP A 144 -5.21 3.01 10.71
N PRO A 145 -4.70 2.77 9.49
CA PRO A 145 -3.49 3.41 9.00
C PRO A 145 -3.72 4.89 8.69
N TYR A 146 -2.65 5.68 8.74
CA TYR A 146 -2.65 7.03 8.18
C TYR A 146 -1.35 7.30 7.44
N ILE A 147 -1.44 8.12 6.38
CA ILE A 147 -0.31 8.47 5.51
C ILE A 147 0.18 9.86 5.90
N ILE A 148 1.49 10.02 6.01
CA ILE A 148 2.16 11.27 6.37
C ILE A 148 3.02 11.70 5.19
N ASP A 149 2.76 12.87 4.61
CA ASP A 149 3.74 13.56 3.78
C ASP A 149 4.78 14.20 4.69
N THR A 150 6.00 13.68 4.61
CA THR A 150 7.03 13.99 5.58
C THR A 150 7.90 15.17 5.20
N ASN A 151 7.96 15.53 3.91
CA ASN A 151 8.91 16.52 3.42
C ASN A 151 8.37 17.46 2.34
N GLY A 152 7.16 17.26 1.83
CA GLY A 152 6.57 18.05 0.75
C GLY A 152 7.13 17.72 -0.63
N MET A 153 7.94 16.66 -0.74
CA MET A 153 8.70 16.31 -1.94
C MET A 153 8.44 14.87 -2.41
N GLY A 154 7.41 14.21 -1.87
CA GLY A 154 7.06 12.83 -2.25
C GLY A 154 7.65 11.73 -1.36
N SER A 155 8.12 12.07 -0.15
CA SER A 155 8.52 11.07 0.85
C SER A 155 7.43 10.89 1.90
N PHE A 156 7.01 9.64 2.10
CA PHE A 156 5.83 9.33 2.88
C PHE A 156 6.11 8.32 3.98
N HIS A 157 5.48 8.52 5.14
CA HIS A 157 5.33 7.45 6.12
C HIS A 157 3.91 6.90 6.08
N LEU A 158 3.77 5.58 6.06
CA LEU A 158 2.52 4.89 6.40
C LEU A 158 2.62 4.39 7.83
N VAL A 159 1.76 4.85 8.74
CA VAL A 159 1.84 4.52 10.18
C VAL A 159 0.58 3.80 10.65
N VAL A 160 0.75 2.78 11.48
CA VAL A 160 -0.35 2.07 12.17
C VAL A 160 -0.05 1.98 13.66
N LEU A 161 -1.04 2.30 14.48
CA LEU A 161 -0.99 2.12 15.93
C LEU A 161 -1.60 0.75 16.31
N LEU A 162 -0.95 0.05 17.25
CA LEU A 162 -1.39 -1.25 17.74
C LEU A 162 -2.08 -1.13 19.10
N SER A 163 -3.14 -1.91 19.31
CA SER A 163 -3.96 -1.87 20.53
C SER A 163 -3.17 -2.15 21.81
N GLU A 164 -2.11 -2.94 21.69
CA GLU A 164 -1.18 -3.35 22.74
C GLU A 164 0.20 -3.61 22.13
N PRO A 165 1.26 -3.84 22.93
CA PRO A 165 2.55 -4.28 22.39
C PRO A 165 2.43 -5.67 21.76
N TYR A 166 2.88 -5.81 20.51
CA TYR A 166 2.97 -7.10 19.81
C TYR A 166 4.43 -7.53 19.66
N PRO A 167 4.71 -8.86 19.58
CA PRO A 167 6.07 -9.33 19.34
C PRO A 167 6.65 -8.76 18.05
N LEU A 168 7.89 -8.24 18.13
CA LEU A 168 8.67 -7.66 17.03
C LEU A 168 8.60 -8.50 15.77
N LYS A 169 8.82 -9.82 15.93
CA LYS A 169 8.81 -10.77 14.84
C LYS A 169 7.49 -10.79 14.09
N GLU A 170 6.36 -10.81 14.82
CA GLU A 170 5.03 -10.87 14.22
C GLU A 170 4.74 -9.58 13.44
N VAL A 171 5.10 -8.44 14.01
CA VAL A 171 4.94 -7.12 13.38
C VAL A 171 5.81 -7.01 12.12
N PHE A 172 7.08 -7.44 12.18
CA PHE A 172 7.98 -7.43 11.02
C PHE A 172 7.48 -8.35 9.90
N GLU A 173 7.07 -9.58 10.23
CA GLU A 173 6.56 -10.54 9.24
C GLU A 173 5.30 -10.01 8.56
N PHE A 174 4.37 -9.44 9.35
CA PHE A 174 3.15 -8.81 8.85
C PHE A 174 3.45 -7.62 7.92
N LEU A 175 4.34 -6.72 8.33
CA LEU A 175 4.73 -5.55 7.55
C LEU A 175 5.44 -5.94 6.25
N SER A 176 6.35 -6.92 6.32
CA SER A 176 7.05 -7.42 5.14
C SER A 176 6.12 -8.14 4.16
N GLU A 177 5.07 -8.81 4.63
CA GLU A 177 4.04 -9.41 3.76
C GLU A 177 3.14 -8.33 3.15
N THR A 178 2.78 -7.30 3.93
CA THR A 178 1.96 -6.18 3.47
C THR A 178 2.58 -5.46 2.29
N CYS A 179 3.90 -5.23 2.32
CA CYS A 179 4.63 -4.49 1.29
C CYS A 179 5.44 -5.37 0.34
N ALA A 180 5.12 -6.67 0.24
CA ALA A 180 5.86 -7.61 -0.62
C ALA A 180 5.71 -7.30 -2.13
N ASP A 181 4.62 -6.62 -2.50
CA ASP A 181 4.22 -6.20 -3.85
C ASP A 181 4.88 -4.89 -4.32
N TYR A 182 5.82 -4.31 -3.56
CA TYR A 182 6.44 -3.01 -3.89
C TYR A 182 7.00 -2.92 -5.32
N ARG A 183 7.57 -4.02 -5.85
CA ARG A 183 8.07 -4.07 -7.23
C ARG A 183 6.96 -4.05 -8.27
N GLU A 184 5.82 -4.69 -7.96
CA GLU A 184 4.64 -4.71 -8.83
C GLU A 184 3.99 -3.33 -8.87
N LEU A 185 4.11 -2.57 -7.77
CA LEU A 185 3.73 -1.15 -7.68
C LEU A 185 4.75 -0.21 -8.35
N GLY A 186 5.81 -0.73 -8.96
CA GLY A 186 6.81 0.05 -9.70
C GLY A 186 7.96 0.62 -8.86
N LEU A 187 7.99 0.39 -7.54
CA LEU A 187 9.10 0.83 -6.70
C LEU A 187 10.36 -0.01 -6.97
N GLU A 188 11.45 0.65 -7.40
CA GLU A 188 12.72 -0.02 -7.67
C GLU A 188 13.38 -0.58 -6.41
N ARG A 189 13.26 0.17 -5.30
CA ARG A 189 13.88 -0.16 -4.02
C ARG A 189 12.83 -0.62 -3.03
N LYS A 190 13.23 -1.59 -2.21
CA LYS A 190 12.41 -2.01 -1.08
C LYS A 190 12.26 -0.82 -0.13
N PRO A 191 11.04 -0.43 0.27
CA PRO A 191 10.85 0.62 1.26
C PRO A 191 11.44 0.23 2.60
N GLU A 192 11.73 1.22 3.44
CA GLU A 192 12.27 0.98 4.77
C GLU A 192 11.14 0.63 5.75
N TYR A 193 11.39 -0.38 6.58
CA TYR A 193 10.42 -0.90 7.53
C TYR A 193 10.81 -0.54 8.96
N PHE A 194 9.80 -0.25 9.77
CA PHE A 194 9.90 0.01 11.20
C PHE A 194 8.88 -0.89 11.90
N PRO A 195 9.27 -2.06 12.43
CA PRO A 195 10.63 -2.59 12.57
C PRO A 195 11.26 -3.10 11.26
N SER A 196 12.60 -3.08 11.18
CA SER A 196 13.36 -3.46 9.97
C SER A 196 13.79 -4.93 9.91
N SER A 197 13.63 -5.68 10.99
CA SER A 197 14.08 -7.07 11.13
C SER A 197 13.19 -7.84 12.10
N ALA A 198 13.19 -9.18 12.01
CA ALA A 198 12.43 -10.07 12.87
C ALA A 198 12.99 -10.23 14.30
N LYS A 199 14.16 -9.64 14.56
CA LYS A 199 14.90 -9.68 15.82
C LYS A 199 15.56 -8.33 16.04
N LEU A 200 15.73 -7.94 17.30
CA LEU A 200 16.33 -6.66 17.64
C LEU A 200 17.83 -6.69 17.31
N GLU A 201 18.23 -5.85 16.37
CA GLU A 201 19.64 -5.66 15.99
C GLU A 201 20.16 -4.36 16.61
N GLY A 202 21.16 -4.47 17.48
CA GLY A 202 21.69 -3.31 18.20
C GLY A 202 20.61 -2.63 19.06
N LEU A 203 20.33 -1.36 18.78
CA LEU A 203 19.25 -0.61 19.43
C LEU A 203 17.93 -0.64 18.66
N GLY A 204 17.89 -1.30 17.50
CA GLY A 204 16.79 -1.17 16.54
C GLY A 204 16.76 0.20 15.85
N LYS A 205 15.78 0.38 14.97
CA LYS A 205 15.60 1.62 14.20
C LYS A 205 14.63 2.57 14.90
N TRP A 206 14.87 3.86 14.69
CA TRP A 206 13.97 4.92 15.11
C TRP A 206 13.46 5.70 13.90
N LEU A 207 12.22 6.17 13.99
CA LEU A 207 11.58 6.99 12.97
C LEU A 207 11.33 8.38 13.52
N ARG A 208 11.57 9.42 12.71
CA ARG A 208 11.25 10.80 13.12
C ARG A 208 9.76 10.94 13.35
N LEU A 209 9.41 11.60 14.44
CA LEU A 209 8.03 11.92 14.74
C LEU A 209 7.45 12.97 13.76
N PRO A 210 6.12 12.98 13.53
CA PRO A 210 5.46 13.96 12.66
C PRO A 210 5.53 15.37 13.23
N GLY A 211 5.56 16.37 12.35
CA GLY A 211 5.69 17.78 12.71
C GLY A 211 6.62 18.48 11.75
N ARG A 212 7.43 19.42 12.24
CA ARG A 212 8.39 20.16 11.41
C ARG A 212 9.44 19.23 10.80
N HIS A 213 9.68 19.35 9.50
CA HIS A 213 10.80 18.69 8.82
C HIS A 213 12.14 19.33 9.22
N HIS A 214 13.18 18.51 9.39
CA HIS A 214 14.48 19.00 9.88
C HIS A 214 15.27 19.82 8.85
N THR A 215 15.00 19.65 7.55
CA THR A 215 15.72 20.31 6.45
C THR A 215 14.84 21.22 5.58
N PHE A 216 13.56 20.88 5.41
CA PHE A 216 12.67 21.52 4.43
C PHE A 216 11.68 22.42 5.19
N PRO A 217 11.21 23.53 4.58
CA PRO A 217 10.18 24.38 5.16
C PRO A 217 8.81 23.70 5.07
N HIS A 218 8.69 22.54 5.72
CA HIS A 218 7.52 21.66 5.66
C HIS A 218 7.12 21.24 7.07
N PHE A 219 5.81 21.17 7.29
CA PHE A 219 5.21 20.49 8.43
C PHE A 219 4.43 19.30 7.88
N SER A 220 4.49 18.18 8.61
CA SER A 220 3.79 16.96 8.22
C SER A 220 2.33 17.23 7.86
N LYS A 221 1.93 16.76 6.67
CA LYS A 221 0.55 16.69 6.23
C LYS A 221 0.06 15.25 6.34
N ILE A 222 -1.23 15.07 6.58
CA ILE A 222 -1.84 13.76 6.76
C ILE A 222 -2.89 13.56 5.68
N TRP A 223 -2.82 12.45 4.96
CA TRP A 223 -3.85 12.15 3.97
C TRP A 223 -4.99 11.35 4.61
N THR A 224 -6.22 11.66 4.20
CA THR A 224 -7.44 10.95 4.58
C THR A 224 -8.32 10.72 3.36
N ASP A 225 -9.07 9.62 3.33
CA ASP A 225 -10.12 9.31 2.35
C ASP A 225 -11.53 9.23 2.99
N GLU A 226 -11.72 9.79 4.19
CA GLU A 226 -13.01 9.72 4.90
C GLU A 226 -14.17 10.34 4.12
N ASP A 227 -13.91 11.36 3.29
CA ASP A 227 -14.92 12.04 2.45
C ASP A 227 -14.99 11.49 1.02
N GLY A 228 -14.35 10.35 0.73
CA GLY A 228 -14.39 9.67 -0.57
C GLY A 228 -13.47 10.22 -1.66
N GLU A 229 -13.19 11.53 -1.70
CA GLU A 229 -12.30 12.13 -2.72
C GLU A 229 -10.81 12.13 -2.35
N GLY A 230 -10.47 11.85 -1.10
CA GLY A 230 -9.08 11.86 -0.62
C GLY A 230 -8.51 13.27 -0.48
N ALA A 231 -8.12 13.69 0.72
CA ALA A 231 -7.61 15.03 0.99
C ALA A 231 -6.35 15.03 1.86
N TRP A 232 -5.47 16.00 1.61
CA TRP A 232 -4.35 16.31 2.50
C TRP A 232 -4.78 17.30 3.57
N LEU A 233 -4.74 16.86 4.82
CA LEU A 233 -4.93 17.67 6.01
C LEU A 233 -3.59 18.30 6.42
N GLU A 234 -3.65 19.53 6.92
CA GLU A 234 -2.52 20.25 7.49
C GLU A 234 -2.93 20.90 8.81
N GLY A 235 -1.93 21.39 9.55
CA GLY A 235 -2.19 22.15 10.79
C GLY A 235 -3.04 21.39 11.80
N LEU A 236 -4.03 22.05 12.39
CA LEU A 236 -4.93 21.49 13.40
C LEU A 236 -5.69 20.26 12.88
N ASN A 237 -6.13 20.24 11.62
CA ASN A 237 -6.87 19.11 11.06
C ASN A 237 -6.00 17.85 10.98
N ALA A 238 -4.73 18.00 10.55
CA ALA A 238 -3.77 16.90 10.57
C ALA A 238 -3.50 16.39 12.00
N ILE A 239 -3.39 17.31 12.96
CA ILE A 239 -3.16 17.00 14.38
C ILE A 239 -4.35 16.23 14.96
N GLU A 240 -5.58 16.69 14.77
CA GLU A 240 -6.78 16.03 15.28
C GLU A 240 -6.95 14.64 14.66
N TYR A 241 -6.68 14.49 13.36
CA TYR A 241 -6.72 13.20 12.69
C TYR A 241 -5.70 12.20 13.27
N MET A 242 -4.47 12.64 13.52
CA MET A 242 -3.47 11.79 14.18
C MET A 242 -3.88 11.42 15.62
N LEU A 243 -4.49 12.33 16.35
CA LEU A 243 -4.95 12.09 17.73
C LEU A 243 -6.16 11.17 17.78
N SER A 244 -7.00 11.16 16.73
CA SER A 244 -8.17 10.29 16.62
C SER A 244 -7.83 8.87 16.13
N ALA A 245 -6.65 8.67 15.52
CA ALA A 245 -6.18 7.37 15.06
C ALA A 245 -6.33 6.28 16.13
N ARG A 246 -7.08 5.23 15.80
CA ARG A 246 -7.48 4.16 16.72
C ARG A 246 -6.44 3.06 16.71
N PRO A 247 -5.87 2.69 17.87
CA PRO A 247 -4.97 1.56 17.91
C PRO A 247 -5.73 0.26 17.76
N MET A 248 -5.37 -0.51 16.74
CA MET A 248 -6.09 -1.72 16.33
C MET A 248 -5.27 -2.97 16.68
N PRO A 249 -5.92 -4.11 16.96
CA PRO A 249 -5.20 -5.36 17.16
C PRO A 249 -4.49 -5.76 15.87
N LEU A 250 -3.26 -6.27 15.98
CA LEU A 250 -2.56 -6.83 14.83
C LEU A 250 -3.39 -8.01 14.29
N PRO A 251 -3.76 -8.03 12.99
CA PRO A 251 -4.48 -9.14 12.42
C PRO A 251 -3.70 -10.41 12.69
N LYS A 252 -4.35 -11.39 13.33
CA LYS A 252 -3.71 -12.69 13.56
C LYS A 252 -3.29 -13.21 12.20
N SER A 253 -1.98 -13.45 12.03
CA SER A 253 -1.51 -14.29 10.94
C SER A 253 -2.39 -15.52 10.96
N LYS A 254 -3.18 -15.74 9.90
CA LYS A 254 -3.83 -17.04 9.71
C LYS A 254 -2.67 -18.00 9.71
N LYS A 255 -2.44 -18.69 10.85
CA LYS A 255 -1.40 -19.72 10.96
C LYS A 255 -1.64 -20.63 9.77
N LYS A 256 -0.83 -20.48 8.71
CA LYS A 256 -0.69 -21.52 7.71
C LYS A 256 -0.27 -22.72 8.55
N LYS A 257 -1.17 -23.67 8.74
CA LYS A 257 -0.87 -24.96 9.38
C LYS A 257 0.48 -25.38 8.80
N LYS A 258 1.46 -25.66 9.67
CA LYS A 258 2.83 -26.04 9.29
C LYS A 258 2.76 -27.00 8.11
N LYS A 259 3.09 -26.53 6.90
CA LYS A 259 3.42 -27.45 5.81
C LYS A 259 4.73 -28.12 6.20
N PRO A 260 4.88 -29.46 6.07
CA PRO A 260 6.12 -30.14 6.36
C PRO A 260 7.25 -29.60 5.47
N ARG A 261 8.51 -29.78 5.89
CA ARG A 261 9.74 -29.51 5.12
C ARG A 261 9.54 -29.77 3.63
N LYS A 262 9.92 -28.79 2.79
CA LYS A 262 9.91 -28.81 1.32
C LYS A 262 10.25 -30.20 0.75
N LYS A 263 9.21 -30.93 0.33
CA LYS A 263 9.20 -31.44 -1.04
C LYS A 263 8.79 -30.25 -1.91
N GLN A 264 9.45 -30.07 -3.06
CA GLN A 264 9.11 -29.05 -4.06
C GLN A 264 7.59 -28.87 -4.12
N GLU A 265 7.06 -27.66 -3.86
CA GLU A 265 5.63 -27.43 -4.07
C GLU A 265 5.34 -27.65 -5.55
N PRO A 266 4.24 -28.34 -5.92
CA PRO A 266 3.81 -28.37 -7.30
C PRO A 266 3.50 -26.92 -7.70
N ASP A 267 4.05 -26.55 -8.85
CA ASP A 267 3.84 -25.29 -9.56
C ASP A 267 2.44 -24.71 -9.27
N ARG A 268 2.35 -23.50 -8.72
CA ARG A 268 1.06 -22.79 -8.66
C ARG A 268 0.60 -22.70 -10.11
N ARG A 269 -0.42 -23.49 -10.48
CA ARG A 269 -0.93 -23.55 -11.84
C ARG A 269 -1.29 -22.13 -12.24
N ARG A 270 -0.69 -21.67 -13.34
CA ARG A 270 -0.90 -20.30 -13.83
C ARG A 270 -2.38 -20.10 -14.12
N THR A 271 -2.90 -18.90 -13.91
CA THR A 271 -4.31 -18.62 -14.17
C THR A 271 -4.54 -18.41 -15.67
N ILE A 272 -5.63 -18.95 -16.21
CA ILE A 272 -6.12 -18.65 -17.56
C ILE A 272 -7.56 -18.17 -17.48
N CYS A 273 -7.89 -17.11 -18.21
CA CYS A 273 -9.26 -16.61 -18.31
C CYS A 273 -9.92 -17.20 -19.55
N VAL A 274 -11.13 -17.74 -19.38
CA VAL A 274 -11.91 -18.37 -20.44
C VAL A 274 -13.27 -17.70 -20.47
N ASP A 275 -13.63 -17.16 -21.62
CA ASP A 275 -14.97 -16.61 -21.84
C ASP A 275 -16.04 -17.71 -21.78
N LEU A 276 -17.28 -17.33 -21.51
CA LEU A 276 -18.40 -18.24 -21.39
C LEU A 276 -19.14 -18.39 -22.72
N ASP A 277 -19.71 -17.30 -23.23
CA ASP A 277 -20.57 -17.30 -24.41
C ASP A 277 -19.75 -17.39 -25.70
N GLY A 278 -20.05 -18.34 -26.57
CA GLY A 278 -19.29 -18.55 -27.81
C GLY A 278 -17.99 -19.36 -27.62
N VAL A 279 -17.55 -19.58 -26.38
CA VAL A 279 -16.40 -20.43 -26.04
C VAL A 279 -16.79 -21.72 -25.34
N LEU A 280 -17.58 -21.63 -24.25
CA LEU A 280 -18.05 -22.79 -23.49
C LEU A 280 -19.52 -23.11 -23.75
N ALA A 281 -20.36 -22.07 -23.83
CA ALA A 281 -21.78 -22.15 -24.15
C ALA A 281 -22.02 -21.71 -25.59
N GLN A 282 -22.93 -22.37 -26.30
CA GLN A 282 -23.37 -21.90 -27.61
C GLN A 282 -23.97 -20.50 -27.48
N TYR A 283 -23.63 -19.61 -28.42
CA TYR A 283 -24.09 -18.24 -28.40
C TYR A 283 -24.59 -17.79 -29.77
N ASP A 284 -25.87 -17.47 -29.85
CA ASP A 284 -26.54 -16.93 -31.03
C ASP A 284 -27.23 -15.58 -30.73
N GLY A 285 -26.79 -14.90 -29.67
CA GLY A 285 -27.28 -13.61 -29.21
C GLY A 285 -27.88 -13.66 -27.80
N PHE A 286 -28.02 -12.47 -27.20
CA PHE A 286 -28.54 -12.34 -25.85
C PHE A 286 -30.04 -12.62 -25.78
N LYS A 287 -30.44 -13.64 -25.03
CA LYS A 287 -31.85 -14.07 -24.85
C LYS A 287 -32.39 -13.91 -23.41
N GLY A 288 -31.59 -13.33 -22.52
CA GLY A 288 -31.91 -13.20 -21.09
C GLY A 288 -30.70 -13.47 -20.21
N VAL A 289 -30.73 -12.97 -18.97
CA VAL A 289 -29.61 -13.11 -18.01
C VAL A 289 -29.44 -14.56 -17.52
N ASP A 290 -30.53 -15.32 -17.50
CA ASP A 290 -30.66 -16.72 -17.10
C ASP A 290 -30.68 -17.69 -18.28
N ASN A 291 -30.58 -17.17 -19.52
CA ASN A 291 -30.55 -17.99 -20.72
C ASN A 291 -29.09 -18.27 -21.14
N PHE A 292 -28.73 -19.56 -21.14
CA PHE A 292 -27.45 -20.08 -21.58
C PHE A 292 -27.70 -21.10 -22.70
N GLY A 293 -26.88 -21.07 -23.75
CA GLY A 293 -26.93 -22.12 -24.78
C GLY A 293 -26.37 -23.44 -24.27
N ASP A 294 -26.58 -24.51 -25.03
CA ASP A 294 -25.98 -25.81 -24.72
C ASP A 294 -24.44 -25.72 -24.70
N PRO A 295 -23.74 -26.56 -23.92
CA PRO A 295 -22.29 -26.64 -23.99
C PRO A 295 -21.81 -26.89 -25.43
N ILE A 296 -20.79 -26.15 -25.86
CA ILE A 296 -20.17 -26.38 -27.16
C ILE A 296 -19.49 -27.77 -27.14
N PRO A 297 -19.70 -28.63 -28.16
CA PRO A 297 -19.06 -29.94 -28.22
C PRO A 297 -17.54 -29.85 -28.06
N GLY A 298 -17.00 -30.55 -27.06
CA GLY A 298 -15.57 -30.55 -26.71
C GLY A 298 -15.12 -29.47 -25.72
N ALA A 299 -15.98 -28.51 -25.35
CA ALA A 299 -15.64 -27.45 -24.41
C ALA A 299 -15.26 -28.00 -23.02
N LYS A 300 -15.99 -29.03 -22.54
CA LYS A 300 -15.67 -29.68 -21.26
C LYS A 300 -14.29 -30.33 -21.28
N ASP A 301 -13.99 -31.12 -22.31
CA ASP A 301 -12.68 -31.79 -22.45
C ASP A 301 -11.55 -30.77 -22.60
N PHE A 302 -11.82 -29.65 -23.26
CA PHE A 302 -10.90 -28.52 -23.36
C PHE A 302 -10.60 -27.92 -21.97
N VAL A 303 -11.63 -27.64 -21.17
CA VAL A 303 -11.48 -27.12 -19.80
C VAL A 303 -10.80 -28.15 -18.89
N ASP A 304 -11.14 -29.43 -18.98
CA ASP A 304 -10.47 -30.51 -18.24
C ASP A 304 -8.97 -30.54 -18.56
N LYS A 305 -8.60 -30.43 -19.85
CA LYS A 305 -7.19 -30.33 -20.28
C LYS A 305 -6.51 -29.06 -19.79
N LEU A 306 -7.18 -27.91 -19.82
CA LEU A 306 -6.63 -26.68 -19.26
C LEU A 306 -6.33 -26.85 -17.77
N ASN A 307 -7.24 -27.46 -17.01
CA ASN A 307 -7.07 -27.72 -15.59
C ASN A 307 -5.93 -28.70 -15.26
N GLU A 308 -5.34 -29.39 -16.23
CA GLU A 308 -4.10 -30.16 -16.01
C GLU A 308 -2.91 -29.23 -15.70
N TYR A 309 -2.91 -28.00 -16.26
CA TYR A 309 -1.78 -27.06 -16.24
C TYR A 309 -2.11 -25.70 -15.62
N PHE A 310 -3.37 -25.28 -15.67
CA PHE A 310 -3.83 -23.93 -15.33
C PHE A 310 -4.96 -23.96 -14.31
N GLU A 311 -5.15 -22.85 -13.61
CA GLU A 311 -6.40 -22.55 -12.91
C GLU A 311 -7.32 -21.80 -13.89
N VAL A 312 -8.49 -22.39 -14.20
CA VAL A 312 -9.45 -21.81 -15.14
C VAL A 312 -10.38 -20.84 -14.42
N ILE A 313 -10.34 -19.57 -14.80
CA ILE A 313 -11.29 -18.53 -14.36
C ILE A 313 -12.26 -18.25 -15.50
N ILE A 314 -13.55 -18.27 -15.21
CA ILE A 314 -14.59 -17.88 -16.16
C ILE A 314 -14.68 -16.35 -16.17
N TYR A 315 -14.42 -15.75 -17.33
CA TYR A 315 -14.34 -14.31 -17.52
C TYR A 315 -15.25 -13.88 -18.66
N THR A 316 -16.44 -13.38 -18.31
CA THR A 316 -17.52 -13.14 -19.27
C THR A 316 -18.02 -11.69 -19.22
N ALA A 317 -18.40 -11.16 -20.39
CA ALA A 317 -19.05 -9.86 -20.53
C ALA A 317 -20.50 -9.83 -19.97
N ARG A 318 -21.08 -10.96 -19.53
CA ARG A 318 -22.41 -10.98 -18.92
C ARG A 318 -22.54 -10.04 -17.70
N PHE A 319 -21.45 -9.80 -16.97
CA PHE A 319 -21.41 -8.83 -15.86
C PHE A 319 -21.43 -7.36 -16.30
N SER A 320 -21.26 -7.08 -17.59
CA SER A 320 -21.28 -5.73 -18.16
C SER A 320 -22.66 -5.32 -18.70
N ASN A 321 -23.71 -6.09 -18.40
CA ASN A 321 -25.08 -5.79 -18.82
C ASN A 321 -25.64 -4.59 -18.03
N GLU A 322 -26.25 -3.61 -18.72
CA GLU A 322 -26.85 -2.40 -18.13
C GLU A 322 -27.90 -2.68 -17.06
N ARG A 323 -28.43 -3.91 -17.00
CA ARG A 323 -29.41 -4.35 -16.00
C ARG A 323 -28.80 -4.85 -14.68
N ILE A 324 -27.47 -4.84 -14.54
CA ILE A 324 -26.76 -5.22 -13.31
C ILE A 324 -26.39 -3.93 -12.58
N GLU A 325 -27.25 -3.50 -11.65
CA GLU A 325 -27.10 -2.22 -10.96
C GLU A 325 -26.65 -2.42 -9.50
N THR A 326 -26.89 -3.60 -8.93
CA THR A 326 -26.67 -3.86 -7.49
C THR A 326 -25.71 -5.02 -7.23
N SER A 327 -25.16 -5.08 -6.01
CA SER A 327 -24.35 -6.22 -5.56
C SER A 327 -25.15 -7.54 -5.52
N ASP A 328 -26.47 -7.45 -5.29
CA ASP A 328 -27.36 -8.62 -5.29
C ASP A 328 -27.56 -9.19 -6.71
N ASP A 329 -27.63 -8.33 -7.73
CA ASP A 329 -27.68 -8.75 -9.13
C ASP A 329 -26.40 -9.48 -9.56
N ILE A 330 -25.24 -8.96 -9.13
CA ILE A 330 -23.94 -9.60 -9.36
C ILE A 330 -23.90 -10.98 -8.70
N PHE A 331 -24.34 -11.07 -7.45
CA PHE A 331 -24.36 -12.33 -6.71
C PHE A 331 -25.30 -13.35 -7.37
N ARG A 332 -26.50 -12.92 -7.77
CA ARG A 332 -27.47 -13.76 -8.49
C ARG A 332 -26.91 -14.27 -9.81
N LEU A 333 -26.34 -13.39 -10.63
CA LEU A 333 -25.78 -13.79 -11.92
C LEU A 333 -24.58 -14.74 -11.76
N LYS A 334 -23.72 -14.48 -10.77
CA LYS A 334 -22.59 -15.36 -10.44
C LYS A 334 -23.08 -16.78 -10.09
N ASN A 335 -24.16 -16.89 -9.33
CA ASN A 335 -24.75 -18.19 -9.00
C ASN A 335 -25.38 -18.87 -10.21
N LEU A 336 -26.13 -18.14 -11.05
CA LEU A 336 -26.71 -18.71 -12.28
C LEU A 336 -25.65 -19.29 -13.23
N ILE A 337 -24.55 -18.56 -13.41
CA ILE A 337 -23.42 -19.03 -14.21
C ILE A 337 -22.78 -20.27 -13.56
N GLY A 338 -22.60 -20.24 -12.23
CA GLY A 338 -22.06 -21.38 -11.48
C GLY A 338 -22.92 -22.63 -11.58
N GLU A 339 -24.23 -22.50 -11.40
CA GLU A 339 -25.21 -23.59 -11.55
C GLU A 339 -25.15 -24.20 -12.95
N TRP A 340 -25.15 -23.37 -14.01
CA TRP A 340 -25.02 -23.87 -15.37
C TRP A 340 -23.69 -24.61 -15.60
N LEU A 341 -22.57 -24.09 -15.08
CA LEU A 341 -21.26 -24.75 -15.20
C LEU A 341 -21.24 -26.09 -14.48
N ASP A 342 -21.79 -26.16 -13.27
CA ASP A 342 -21.86 -27.35 -12.43
C ASP A 342 -22.77 -28.42 -13.05
N GLU A 343 -23.96 -28.05 -13.53
CA GLU A 343 -24.90 -28.94 -14.23
C GLU A 343 -24.26 -29.59 -15.46
N ASN A 344 -23.39 -28.84 -16.15
CA ASN A 344 -22.66 -29.30 -17.33
C ASN A 344 -21.29 -29.90 -17.02
N ASN A 345 -20.96 -30.12 -15.74
CA ASN A 345 -19.73 -30.76 -15.25
C ASN A 345 -18.43 -30.05 -15.67
N PHE A 346 -18.45 -28.72 -15.77
CA PHE A 346 -17.24 -27.93 -15.97
C PHE A 346 -16.46 -27.79 -14.67
N LYS A 347 -15.14 -27.97 -14.72
CA LYS A 347 -14.25 -27.67 -13.59
C LYS A 347 -13.67 -26.29 -13.76
N TYR A 348 -13.94 -25.40 -12.82
CA TYR A 348 -13.43 -24.04 -12.84
C TYR A 348 -13.03 -23.63 -11.42
N ALA A 349 -12.10 -22.68 -11.33
CA ALA A 349 -11.63 -22.14 -10.05
C ALA A 349 -12.55 -21.03 -9.54
N GLU A 350 -13.01 -20.15 -10.45
CA GLU A 350 -13.86 -19.01 -10.10
C GLU A 350 -14.64 -18.49 -11.32
N VAL A 351 -15.84 -17.94 -11.07
CA VAL A 351 -16.53 -17.01 -11.98
C VAL A 351 -16.16 -15.59 -11.57
N TYR A 352 -15.39 -14.89 -12.41
CA TYR A 352 -14.87 -13.57 -12.09
C TYR A 352 -15.97 -12.51 -12.15
N SER A 353 -16.20 -11.84 -11.02
CA SER A 353 -17.21 -10.80 -10.84
C SER A 353 -16.63 -9.51 -10.23
N GLY A 354 -15.30 -9.37 -10.25
CA GLY A 354 -14.57 -8.25 -9.66
C GLY A 354 -14.49 -7.04 -10.60
N VAL A 355 -14.03 -5.91 -10.06
CA VAL A 355 -13.76 -4.70 -10.85
C VAL A 355 -12.40 -4.83 -11.54
N GLY A 356 -12.35 -4.50 -12.83
CA GLY A 356 -11.12 -4.52 -13.63
C GLY A 356 -10.83 -5.88 -14.28
N LYS A 357 -9.63 -6.02 -14.86
CA LYS A 357 -9.23 -7.22 -15.62
C LYS A 357 -8.45 -8.19 -14.72
N PRO A 358 -8.84 -9.48 -14.63
CA PRO A 358 -8.13 -10.47 -13.81
C PRO A 358 -6.69 -10.70 -14.28
N LEU A 359 -5.75 -10.93 -13.37
CA LEU A 359 -4.38 -11.27 -13.76
C LEU A 359 -4.33 -12.70 -14.31
N ALA A 360 -4.16 -12.84 -15.62
CA ALA A 360 -4.15 -14.13 -16.31
C ALA A 360 -2.95 -14.27 -17.26
N TYR A 361 -2.45 -15.50 -17.39
CA TYR A 361 -1.38 -15.88 -18.31
C TYR A 361 -1.83 -15.78 -19.77
N ALA A 362 -3.09 -16.08 -20.04
CA ALA A 362 -3.74 -15.88 -21.32
C ALA A 362 -5.26 -15.68 -21.13
N TYR A 363 -5.89 -15.14 -22.18
CA TYR A 363 -7.33 -14.98 -22.30
C TYR A 363 -7.79 -15.79 -23.51
N ILE A 364 -8.81 -16.61 -23.34
CA ILE A 364 -9.46 -17.41 -24.39
C ILE A 364 -10.86 -16.86 -24.55
N ASP A 365 -11.14 -16.35 -25.73
CA ASP A 365 -12.33 -15.53 -26.02
C ASP A 365 -12.59 -15.61 -27.53
N ASP A 366 -13.84 -15.81 -27.93
CA ASP A 366 -14.23 -16.01 -29.33
C ASP A 366 -14.12 -14.73 -30.17
N HIS A 367 -14.10 -13.57 -29.52
CA HIS A 367 -13.95 -12.25 -30.12
C HIS A 367 -12.55 -11.64 -29.93
N ALA A 368 -11.62 -12.32 -29.25
CA ALA A 368 -10.28 -11.77 -29.02
C ALA A 368 -9.41 -11.71 -30.30
N ILE A 369 -8.74 -10.56 -30.48
CA ILE A 369 -7.69 -10.37 -31.49
C ILE A 369 -6.37 -10.04 -30.78
N SER A 370 -5.34 -10.83 -31.07
CA SER A 370 -4.02 -10.60 -30.46
C SER A 370 -3.27 -9.46 -31.16
N CYS A 371 -2.99 -8.38 -30.42
CA CYS A 371 -2.12 -7.28 -30.84
C CYS A 371 -0.90 -7.18 -29.89
N LYS A 372 0.31 -7.27 -30.44
CA LYS A 372 1.58 -7.33 -29.67
C LYS A 372 2.63 -6.37 -30.24
N PRO A 373 2.43 -5.04 -30.13
CA PRO A 373 3.30 -4.04 -30.76
C PRO A 373 4.75 -4.08 -30.26
N LEU A 374 4.98 -4.49 -29.02
CA LEU A 374 6.34 -4.66 -28.47
C LEU A 374 7.12 -5.85 -29.09
N LYS A 375 6.44 -6.74 -29.83
CA LYS A 375 7.05 -7.92 -30.46
C LYS A 375 6.95 -7.90 -31.99
N ASN A 376 6.11 -7.03 -32.54
CA ASN A 376 5.87 -6.88 -33.97
C ASN A 376 5.53 -5.42 -34.26
N ASP A 377 6.42 -4.73 -34.97
CA ASP A 377 6.26 -3.32 -35.32
C ASP A 377 5.05 -3.08 -36.25
N GLY A 378 4.61 -4.08 -37.01
CA GLY A 378 3.40 -4.04 -37.84
C GLY A 378 2.13 -4.50 -37.13
N ALA A 379 2.18 -4.77 -35.81
CA ALA A 379 1.06 -5.38 -35.08
C ALA A 379 -0.24 -4.56 -35.16
N PHE A 380 -0.16 -3.23 -35.25
CA PHE A 380 -1.34 -2.39 -35.32
C PHE A 380 -2.06 -2.53 -36.66
N ASP A 381 -1.34 -2.39 -37.77
CA ASP A 381 -1.92 -2.49 -39.11
C ASP A 381 -2.50 -3.90 -39.36
N GLU A 382 -1.76 -4.95 -38.99
CA GLU A 382 -2.25 -6.33 -39.07
C GLU A 382 -3.51 -6.57 -38.22
N THR A 383 -3.60 -5.90 -37.06
CA THR A 383 -4.77 -6.00 -36.19
C THR A 383 -5.96 -5.29 -36.82
N ILE A 384 -5.77 -4.12 -37.42
CA ILE A 384 -6.81 -3.38 -38.14
C ILE A 384 -7.37 -4.24 -39.28
N ASP A 385 -6.51 -4.83 -40.12
CA ASP A 385 -6.94 -5.71 -41.22
C ASP A 385 -7.77 -6.89 -40.70
N ARG A 386 -7.40 -7.47 -39.56
CA ARG A 386 -8.17 -8.56 -38.94
C ARG A 386 -9.53 -8.09 -38.43
N ILE A 387 -9.61 -6.91 -37.81
CA ILE A 387 -10.87 -6.30 -37.37
C ILE A 387 -11.79 -6.06 -38.57
N GLU A 388 -11.29 -5.46 -39.65
CA GLU A 388 -12.07 -5.18 -40.85
C GLU A 388 -12.62 -6.46 -41.49
N ASN A 389 -11.81 -7.51 -41.55
CA ASN A 389 -12.25 -8.82 -42.04
C ASN A 389 -13.35 -9.45 -41.18
N LEU A 390 -13.32 -9.28 -39.85
CA LEU A 390 -14.39 -9.74 -38.96
C LEU A 390 -15.69 -8.95 -39.19
N LEU A 391 -15.60 -7.64 -39.37
CA LEU A 391 -16.77 -6.78 -39.68
C LEU A 391 -17.42 -7.16 -41.02
N ASN A 392 -16.62 -7.53 -42.02
CA ASN A 392 -17.12 -7.92 -43.34
C ASN A 392 -17.73 -9.33 -43.36
N ARG A 393 -17.31 -10.24 -42.46
CA ARG A 393 -17.95 -11.55 -42.30
C ARG A 393 -19.34 -11.49 -41.68
N LYS A 394 -19.64 -10.50 -40.82
CA LYS A 394 -20.97 -10.28 -40.23
C LYS A 394 -22.00 -9.67 -41.21
N LYS A 395 -21.58 -9.27 -42.43
CA LYS A 395 -22.45 -8.68 -43.47
C LYS A 395 -22.91 -9.68 -44.57
N LYS A 396 -22.42 -10.92 -44.55
CA LYS A 396 -22.93 -12.03 -45.37
C LYS A 396 -23.70 -12.98 -44.47
#